data_AF-A0A850SUJ2-F1
#
_entry.id   AF-A0A850SUJ2-F1
#
_cell.length_a   1.000
_cell.length_b   1.000
_cell.length_c   1.000
_cell.angle_alpha   90.00
_cell.angle_beta   90.00
_cell.angle_gamma   90.00
#
_symmetry.space_group_name_H-M   'P 1'
#
loop_
_entity.id
_entity.type
_entity.pdbx_description
1 polymer ?
#
loop_
_entity_poly.entity_id
_entity_poly.type
_entity_poly.pdbx_seq_one_letter_code
_entity_poly.pdbx_strand_id
1 'polypeptide(L)'
;MRHLKLAAAFAAAAVLFAGAPASASPGDIIDIIVGEGDLLDRLIALDAEGIADMRDTIADARVEIDRAADDIRFAREEAAEGRGNRLVVLALSVAAEEIEQIVGEAVAAAYVEIDDAERRLVGLDVSPEERNETQSAIDGLRIDLADVEAALGRLMEALKD
;
A
#
# COMPACT_ATOMS: atom_id res chain seq x y z
N MET A 1 4.61 -3.38 31.52
CA MET A 1 4.88 -3.18 30.07
C MET A 1 4.08 -4.14 29.16
N ARG A 2 2.91 -4.67 29.58
CA ARG A 2 2.15 -5.69 28.82
C ARG A 2 0.97 -5.15 27.98
N HIS A 3 0.57 -3.90 28.18
CA HIS A 3 -0.55 -3.29 27.44
C HIS A 3 -0.11 -2.41 26.25
N LEU A 4 1.19 -2.15 26.10
CA LEU A 4 1.70 -1.33 24.99
C LEU A 4 1.72 -2.07 23.64
N LYS A 5 1.79 -3.41 23.63
CA LYS A 5 1.88 -4.20 22.40
C LYS A 5 0.52 -4.39 21.71
N LEU A 6 -0.55 -4.57 22.48
CA LEU A 6 -1.92 -4.61 21.94
C LEU A 6 -2.39 -3.26 21.38
N ALA A 7 -1.93 -2.16 21.98
CA ALA A 7 -2.21 -0.82 21.46
C ALA A 7 -1.45 -0.55 20.15
N ALA A 8 -0.26 -1.15 19.96
CA ALA A 8 0.51 -1.02 18.73
C ALA A 8 -0.13 -1.75 17.53
N ALA A 9 -0.70 -2.95 17.72
CA ALA A 9 -1.37 -3.67 16.64
C ALA A 9 -2.69 -3.01 16.18
N PHE A 10 -3.46 -2.45 17.13
CA PHE A 10 -4.64 -1.64 16.81
C PHE A 10 -4.26 -0.29 16.20
N ALA A 11 -3.13 0.28 16.63
CA ALA A 11 -2.57 1.47 16.01
C ALA A 11 -2.05 1.18 14.60
N ALA A 12 -1.48 0.01 14.29
CA ALA A 12 -1.02 -0.31 12.93
C ALA A 12 -2.19 -0.33 11.92
N ALA A 13 -3.33 -0.92 12.30
CA ALA A 13 -4.55 -0.88 11.49
C ALA A 13 -5.16 0.53 11.38
N ALA A 14 -5.06 1.34 12.44
CA ALA A 14 -5.50 2.73 12.43
C ALA A 14 -4.53 3.67 11.69
N VAL A 15 -3.23 3.37 11.68
CA VAL A 15 -2.15 4.12 11.00
C VAL A 15 -2.29 3.99 9.48
N LEU A 16 -2.84 2.88 8.99
CA LEU A 16 -3.24 2.73 7.58
C LEU A 16 -4.23 3.81 7.12
N PHE A 17 -5.00 4.42 8.04
CA PHE A 17 -6.06 5.38 7.73
C PHE A 17 -5.96 6.74 8.43
N ALA A 18 -5.12 6.88 9.46
CA ALA A 18 -5.02 8.07 10.30
C ALA A 18 -3.59 8.60 10.39
N GLY A 19 -3.06 9.07 9.26
CA GLY A 19 -2.07 10.15 9.13
C GLY A 19 -0.96 10.25 10.20
N ALA A 20 -0.09 9.24 10.31
CA ALA A 20 1.15 9.36 11.07
C ALA A 20 2.35 9.54 10.13
N PRO A 21 3.24 10.54 10.36
CA PRO A 21 4.49 10.64 9.61
C PRO A 21 5.59 9.80 10.29
N ALA A 22 6.22 8.89 9.54
CA ALA A 22 7.68 8.63 9.59
C ALA A 22 8.21 7.67 8.50
N SER A 23 7.37 6.83 7.89
CA SER A 23 7.66 6.11 6.65
C SER A 23 6.32 5.80 5.97
N ALA A 24 6.34 5.65 4.66
CA ALA A 24 5.17 5.73 3.81
C ALA A 24 4.04 4.79 4.24
N SER A 25 2.80 5.30 4.28
CA SER A 25 1.62 4.48 4.53
C SER A 25 1.13 3.82 3.23
N PRO A 26 0.37 2.71 3.29
CA PRO A 26 -0.34 2.15 2.14
C PRO A 26 -1.32 3.12 1.47
N GLY A 27 -1.87 4.07 2.24
CA GLY A 27 -2.64 5.18 1.70
C GLY A 27 -1.78 6.09 0.80
N ASP A 28 -0.50 6.25 1.12
CA ASP A 28 0.43 7.07 0.33
C ASP A 28 0.70 6.43 -1.04
N ILE A 29 0.74 5.10 -1.14
CA ILE A 29 0.89 4.40 -2.43
C ILE A 29 -0.34 4.65 -3.32
N ILE A 30 -1.52 4.53 -2.74
CA ILE A 30 -2.77 4.75 -3.46
C ILE A 30 -2.88 6.22 -3.88
N ASP A 31 -2.48 7.16 -3.03
CA ASP A 31 -2.45 8.59 -3.37
C ASP A 31 -1.37 8.92 -4.41
N ILE A 32 -0.23 8.24 -4.36
CA ILE A 32 0.80 8.33 -5.41
C ILE A 32 0.23 7.91 -6.77
N ILE A 33 -0.66 6.93 -6.86
CA ILE A 33 -1.16 6.44 -8.16
C ILE A 33 -2.49 7.11 -8.56
N VAL A 34 -3.42 7.26 -7.63
CA VAL A 34 -4.83 7.69 -7.83
C VAL A 34 -5.10 9.09 -7.25
N GLY A 35 -4.10 9.74 -6.64
CA GLY A 35 -4.25 11.03 -5.97
C GLY A 35 -4.45 12.22 -6.91
N GLU A 36 -4.11 13.43 -6.43
CA GLU A 36 -4.41 14.65 -7.17
C GLU A 36 -3.57 14.77 -8.46
N GLY A 37 -4.28 14.78 -9.59
CA GLY A 37 -3.73 15.01 -10.91
C GLY A 37 -3.67 13.75 -11.77
N ASP A 38 -3.34 13.94 -13.03
CA ASP A 38 -3.23 12.87 -14.01
C ASP A 38 -1.93 12.08 -13.81
N LEU A 39 -2.00 10.75 -13.68
CA LEU A 39 -0.82 9.93 -13.46
C LEU A 39 0.22 10.10 -14.57
N LEU A 40 -0.21 10.13 -15.84
CA LEU A 40 0.71 10.25 -16.95
C LEU A 40 1.42 11.61 -16.96
N ASP A 41 0.69 12.70 -16.73
CA ASP A 41 1.28 14.03 -16.68
C ASP A 41 2.32 14.14 -15.54
N ARG A 42 2.05 13.51 -14.39
CA ARG A 42 3.02 13.47 -13.28
C ARG A 42 4.26 12.64 -13.64
N LEU A 43 4.09 11.47 -14.26
CA LEU A 43 5.22 10.62 -14.66
C LEU A 43 6.11 11.28 -15.72
N ILE A 44 5.53 12.08 -16.62
CA ILE A 44 6.29 12.87 -17.59
C ILE A 44 7.01 14.04 -16.91
N ALA A 45 6.41 14.63 -15.87
CA ALA A 45 6.99 15.76 -15.14
C ALA A 45 8.11 15.36 -14.16
N LEU A 46 8.15 14.10 -13.73
CA LEU A 46 9.20 13.59 -12.84
C LEU A 46 10.44 13.20 -13.64
N ASP A 47 11.60 13.56 -13.09
CA ASP A 47 12.88 13.04 -13.57
C ASP A 47 13.20 11.69 -12.91
N ALA A 48 14.37 11.12 -13.25
CA ALA A 48 14.80 9.85 -12.71
C ALA A 48 14.93 9.85 -11.18
N GLU A 49 15.26 10.99 -10.56
CA GLU A 49 15.32 11.12 -9.09
C GLU A 49 13.92 11.10 -8.49
N GLY A 50 12.98 11.87 -9.05
CA GLY A 50 11.59 11.87 -8.61
C GLY A 50 10.89 10.50 -8.76
N ILE A 51 11.19 9.78 -9.83
CA ILE A 51 10.70 8.39 -10.00
C ILE A 51 11.34 7.47 -8.96
N ALA A 52 12.63 7.61 -8.66
CA ALA A 52 13.29 6.80 -7.64
C ALA A 52 12.69 7.06 -6.24
N ASP A 53 12.50 8.31 -5.85
CA ASP A 53 11.90 8.69 -4.57
C ASP A 53 10.48 8.13 -4.41
N MET A 54 9.68 8.19 -5.49
CA MET A 54 8.35 7.60 -5.52
C MET A 54 8.40 6.09 -5.28
N ARG A 55 9.33 5.39 -5.92
CA ARG A 55 9.48 3.93 -5.76
C ARG A 55 10.01 3.55 -4.39
N ASP A 56 10.91 4.33 -3.82
CA ASP A 56 11.39 4.13 -2.44
C ASP A 56 10.24 4.31 -1.43
N THR A 57 9.37 5.30 -1.67
CA THR A 57 8.14 5.50 -0.88
C THR A 57 7.23 4.25 -0.94
N ILE A 58 7.05 3.67 -2.13
CA ILE A 58 6.25 2.43 -2.28
C ILE A 58 6.92 1.24 -1.58
N ALA A 59 8.25 1.13 -1.68
CA ALA A 59 9.01 0.07 -1.03
C ALA A 59 8.93 0.15 0.51
N ASP A 60 9.00 1.35 1.07
CA ASP A 60 8.86 1.58 2.51
C ASP A 60 7.46 1.19 3.00
N ALA A 61 6.42 1.62 2.30
CA ALA A 61 5.04 1.29 2.64
C ALA A 61 4.77 -0.23 2.59
N ARG A 62 5.36 -0.93 1.61
CA ARG A 62 5.32 -2.40 1.57
C ARG A 62 5.92 -3.04 2.83
N VAL A 63 7.06 -2.54 3.28
CA VAL A 63 7.72 -3.05 4.50
C VAL A 63 6.86 -2.78 5.74
N GLU A 64 6.15 -1.65 5.79
CA GLU A 64 5.20 -1.37 6.88
C GLU A 64 4.02 -2.33 6.89
N ILE A 65 3.43 -2.64 5.73
CA ILE A 65 2.34 -3.63 5.62
C ILE A 65 2.79 -4.99 6.16
N ASP A 66 3.98 -5.44 5.76
CA ASP A 66 4.52 -6.73 6.19
C ASP A 66 4.76 -6.76 7.71
N ARG A 67 5.31 -5.69 8.28
CA ARG A 67 5.48 -5.57 9.74
C ARG A 67 4.14 -5.59 10.47
N ALA A 68 3.14 -4.89 9.95
CA ALA A 68 1.79 -4.91 10.52
C ALA A 68 1.18 -6.32 10.50
N ALA A 69 1.35 -7.05 9.39
CA ALA A 69 0.88 -8.44 9.27
C ALA A 69 1.56 -9.36 10.31
N ASP A 70 2.86 -9.21 10.52
CA ASP A 70 3.62 -9.96 11.53
C ASP A 70 3.17 -9.62 12.97
N ASP A 71 2.97 -8.34 13.28
CA ASP A 71 2.49 -7.88 14.58
C ASP A 71 1.08 -8.40 14.90
N ILE A 72 0.20 -8.46 13.91
CA ILE A 72 -1.15 -9.03 14.05
C ILE A 72 -1.08 -10.54 14.31
N ARG A 73 -0.28 -11.29 13.53
CA ARG A 73 -0.07 -12.73 13.76
C ARG A 73 0.43 -12.98 15.18
N PHE A 74 1.42 -12.22 15.64
CA PHE A 74 1.94 -12.31 17.00
C PHE A 74 0.86 -12.02 18.06
N ALA A 75 0.06 -10.96 17.87
CA ALA A 75 -1.01 -10.61 18.80
C ALA A 75 -2.08 -11.71 18.91
N ARG A 76 -2.38 -12.39 17.79
CA ARG A 76 -3.32 -13.53 17.78
C ARG A 76 -2.75 -14.76 18.46
N GLU A 77 -1.46 -15.07 18.26
CA GLU A 77 -0.78 -16.15 18.99
C GLU A 77 -0.84 -15.89 20.51
N GLU A 78 -0.54 -14.68 20.97
CA GLU A 78 -0.67 -14.33 22.39
C GLU A 78 -2.10 -14.45 22.91
N ALA A 79 -3.10 -14.12 22.07
CA ALA A 79 -4.52 -14.28 22.42
C ALA A 79 -4.95 -15.75 22.51
N ALA A 80 -4.50 -16.60 21.59
CA ALA A 80 -4.79 -18.03 21.55
C ALA A 80 -4.20 -18.77 22.76
N GLU A 81 -3.02 -18.36 23.24
CA GLU A 81 -2.39 -18.89 24.45
C GLU A 81 -3.07 -18.47 25.77
N GLY A 82 -4.24 -17.81 25.69
CA GLY A 82 -5.01 -17.36 26.85
C GLY A 82 -4.44 -16.13 27.54
N ARG A 83 -3.48 -15.44 26.92
CA ARG A 83 -2.90 -14.18 27.42
C ARG A 83 -3.60 -12.95 26.84
N GLY A 84 -4.49 -13.12 25.86
CA GLY A 84 -5.23 -12.04 25.18
C GLY A 84 -6.76 -12.14 25.30
N ASN A 85 -7.42 -11.00 25.03
CA ASN A 85 -8.86 -10.83 25.17
C ASN A 85 -9.57 -11.22 23.87
N ARG A 86 -10.53 -12.15 23.92
CA ARG A 86 -11.32 -12.63 22.75
C ARG A 86 -12.00 -11.51 21.94
N LEU A 87 -12.27 -10.36 22.58
CA LEU A 87 -12.82 -9.19 21.89
C LEU A 87 -11.86 -8.58 20.86
N VAL A 88 -10.54 -8.77 21.03
CA VAL A 88 -9.51 -8.23 20.12
C VAL A 88 -9.50 -9.01 18.80
N VAL A 89 -9.64 -10.33 18.86
CA VAL A 89 -9.73 -11.17 17.66
C VAL A 89 -10.97 -10.82 16.84
N LEU A 90 -12.12 -10.60 17.51
CA LEU A 90 -13.34 -10.19 16.84
C LEU A 90 -13.21 -8.82 16.16
N ALA A 91 -12.55 -7.86 16.81
CA ALA A 91 -12.30 -6.54 16.25
C ALA A 91 -11.37 -6.59 15.02
N LEU A 92 -10.35 -7.46 15.05
CA LEU A 92 -9.44 -7.67 13.91
C LEU A 92 -10.16 -8.27 12.70
N SER A 93 -11.05 -9.24 12.92
CA SER A 93 -11.82 -9.83 11.82
C SER A 93 -12.81 -8.86 11.18
N VAL A 94 -13.45 -7.99 11.96
CA VAL A 94 -14.33 -6.93 11.42
C VAL A 94 -13.52 -5.89 10.64
N ALA A 95 -12.35 -5.50 11.16
CA ALA A 95 -11.44 -4.60 10.45
C ALA A 95 -10.95 -5.21 9.13
N ALA A 96 -10.78 -6.54 9.06
CA ALA A 96 -10.41 -7.24 7.85
C ALA A 96 -11.40 -6.98 6.71
N GLU A 97 -12.69 -7.17 6.96
CA GLU A 97 -13.72 -7.03 5.92
C GLU A 97 -13.78 -5.60 5.35
N GLU A 98 -13.64 -4.58 6.21
CA GLU A 98 -13.62 -3.17 5.78
C GLU A 98 -12.33 -2.82 5.01
N ILE A 99 -11.18 -3.30 5.48
CA ILE A 99 -9.88 -3.08 4.81
C ILE A 99 -9.86 -3.75 3.44
N GLU A 100 -10.35 -4.98 3.32
CA GLU A 100 -10.38 -5.74 2.06
C GLU A 100 -11.14 -4.99 0.97
N GLN A 101 -12.30 -4.43 1.31
CA GLN A 101 -13.11 -3.71 0.34
C GLN A 101 -12.43 -2.42 -0.10
N ILE A 102 -11.99 -1.59 0.86
CA ILE A 102 -11.40 -0.28 0.56
C ILE A 102 -10.09 -0.43 -0.22
N VAL A 103 -9.23 -1.33 0.23
CA VAL A 103 -7.92 -1.56 -0.39
C VAL A 103 -8.08 -2.24 -1.74
N GLY A 104 -9.00 -3.21 -1.89
CA GLY A 104 -9.26 -3.87 -3.16
C GLY A 104 -9.76 -2.90 -4.24
N GLU A 105 -10.70 -2.02 -3.89
CA GLU A 105 -11.18 -0.96 -4.79
C GLU A 105 -10.07 0.01 -5.21
N ALA A 106 -9.20 0.39 -4.26
CA ALA A 106 -8.11 1.31 -4.50
C ALA A 106 -6.98 0.71 -5.37
N VAL A 107 -6.59 -0.55 -5.12
CA VAL A 107 -5.61 -1.26 -5.95
C VAL A 107 -6.13 -1.45 -7.37
N ALA A 108 -7.42 -1.78 -7.52
CA ALA A 108 -8.05 -1.87 -8.84
C ALA A 108 -8.06 -0.52 -9.57
N ALA A 109 -8.36 0.59 -8.87
CA ALA A 109 -8.29 1.93 -9.43
C ALA A 109 -6.86 2.30 -9.87
N ALA A 110 -5.85 1.95 -9.06
CA ALA A 110 -4.45 2.17 -9.38
C ALA A 110 -4.03 1.45 -10.68
N TYR A 111 -4.45 0.20 -10.88
CA TYR A 111 -4.22 -0.52 -12.14
C TYR A 111 -4.91 0.17 -13.34
N VAL A 112 -6.13 0.68 -13.16
CA VAL A 112 -6.85 1.40 -14.22
C VAL A 112 -6.11 2.67 -14.63
N GLU A 113 -5.59 3.43 -13.68
CA GLU A 113 -4.80 4.65 -13.95
C GLU A 113 -3.49 4.33 -14.68
N ILE A 114 -2.78 3.28 -14.25
CA ILE A 114 -1.55 2.82 -14.91
C ILE A 114 -1.84 2.39 -16.36
N ASP A 115 -2.92 1.64 -16.57
CA ASP A 115 -3.34 1.19 -17.91
C ASP A 115 -3.78 2.35 -18.81
N ASP A 116 -4.41 3.39 -18.24
CA ASP A 116 -4.77 4.60 -18.99
C ASP A 116 -3.55 5.43 -19.36
N ALA A 117 -2.61 5.59 -18.42
CA ALA A 117 -1.34 6.27 -18.65
C ALA A 117 -0.53 5.60 -19.77
N GLU A 118 -0.41 4.28 -19.75
CA GLU A 118 0.27 3.52 -20.82
C GLU A 118 -0.41 3.73 -22.18
N ARG A 119 -1.75 3.62 -22.21
CA ARG A 119 -2.52 3.79 -23.45
C ARG A 119 -2.36 5.18 -24.04
N ARG A 120 -2.36 6.21 -23.19
CA ARG A 120 -2.24 7.61 -23.60
C ARG A 120 -0.83 8.00 -24.00
N LEU A 121 0.19 7.43 -23.37
CA LEU A 121 1.59 7.66 -23.73
C LEU A 121 1.82 7.39 -25.23
N VAL A 122 1.21 6.34 -25.79
CA VAL A 122 1.30 5.99 -27.22
C VAL A 122 0.89 7.15 -28.16
N GLY A 123 -0.10 7.94 -27.77
CA GLY A 123 -0.64 9.05 -28.58
C GLY A 123 -0.02 10.42 -28.32
N LEU A 124 0.84 10.55 -27.30
CA LEU A 124 1.48 11.80 -26.91
C LEU A 124 2.68 12.13 -27.80
N ASP A 125 2.86 13.41 -28.10
CA ASP A 125 3.99 13.95 -28.86
C ASP A 125 5.13 14.34 -27.89
N VAL A 126 5.86 13.33 -27.44
CA VAL A 126 7.05 13.45 -26.56
C VAL A 126 8.28 12.87 -27.27
N SER A 127 9.48 13.26 -26.80
CA SER A 127 10.72 12.70 -27.36
C SER A 127 10.80 11.16 -27.16
N PRO A 128 11.55 10.45 -28.01
CA PRO A 128 11.79 9.01 -27.82
C PRO A 128 12.41 8.68 -26.45
N GLU A 129 13.29 9.54 -25.96
CA GLU A 129 13.92 9.43 -24.65
C GLU A 129 12.89 9.55 -23.52
N GLU A 130 12.09 10.63 -23.49
CA GLU A 130 11.00 10.79 -22.50
C GLU A 130 10.02 9.61 -22.54
N ARG A 131 9.64 9.16 -23.75
CA ARG A 131 8.74 8.01 -23.89
C ARG A 131 9.30 6.75 -23.24
N ASN A 132 10.59 6.46 -23.44
CA ASN A 132 11.23 5.27 -22.87
C ASN A 132 11.35 5.38 -21.34
N GLU A 133 11.66 6.57 -20.82
CA GLU A 133 11.73 6.84 -19.39
C GLU A 133 10.34 6.70 -18.74
N THR A 134 9.31 7.34 -19.30
CA THR A 134 7.93 7.23 -18.81
C THR A 134 7.41 5.79 -18.89
N GLN A 135 7.68 5.05 -19.97
CA GLN A 135 7.29 3.65 -20.06
C GLN A 135 8.00 2.79 -19.00
N SER A 136 9.29 3.04 -18.76
CA SER A 136 10.03 2.33 -17.72
C SER A 136 9.48 2.62 -16.32
N ALA A 137 9.01 3.85 -16.08
CA ALA A 137 8.34 4.23 -14.84
C ALA A 137 6.98 3.51 -14.67
N ILE A 138 6.18 3.44 -15.73
CA ILE A 138 4.90 2.70 -15.78
C ILE A 138 5.13 1.21 -15.48
N ASP A 139 6.13 0.59 -16.12
CA ASP A 139 6.47 -0.80 -15.89
C ASP A 139 6.92 -1.04 -14.44
N GLY A 140 7.69 -0.11 -13.88
CA GLY A 140 8.09 -0.11 -12.46
C GLY A 140 6.89 -0.04 -11.52
N LEU A 141 5.97 0.89 -11.75
CA LEU A 141 4.74 1.03 -10.96
C LEU A 141 3.88 -0.23 -10.97
N ARG A 142 3.78 -0.95 -12.10
CA ARG A 142 3.06 -2.23 -12.15
C ARG A 142 3.68 -3.29 -11.24
N ILE A 143 5.01 -3.38 -11.24
CA ILE A 143 5.73 -4.33 -10.39
C ILE A 143 5.54 -3.96 -8.93
N ASP A 144 5.74 -2.68 -8.60
CA ASP A 144 5.65 -2.19 -7.24
C ASP A 144 4.21 -2.34 -6.69
N LEU A 145 3.17 -2.10 -7.51
CA LEU A 145 1.77 -2.33 -7.13
C LEU A 145 1.45 -3.81 -6.91
N ALA A 146 1.99 -4.72 -7.72
CA ALA A 146 1.81 -6.16 -7.53
C ALA A 146 2.45 -6.65 -6.22
N ASP A 147 3.61 -6.10 -5.86
CA ASP A 147 4.27 -6.42 -4.59
C ASP A 147 3.47 -5.91 -3.38
N VAL A 148 2.82 -4.75 -3.53
CA VAL A 148 1.90 -4.18 -2.52
C VAL A 148 0.66 -5.04 -2.36
N GLU A 149 0.04 -5.47 -3.47
CA GLU A 149 -1.09 -6.40 -3.45
C GLU A 149 -0.73 -7.70 -2.72
N ALA A 150 0.47 -8.24 -2.97
CA ALA A 150 0.96 -9.43 -2.27
C ALA A 150 1.15 -9.19 -0.76
N ALA A 151 1.63 -8.02 -0.35
CA ALA A 151 1.78 -7.65 1.06
C ALA A 151 0.42 -7.48 1.75
N LEU A 152 -0.52 -6.81 1.08
CA LEU A 152 -1.89 -6.66 1.55
C LEU A 152 -2.60 -8.01 1.68
N GLY A 153 -2.36 -8.95 0.77
CA GLY A 153 -2.83 -10.33 0.90
C GLY A 153 -2.36 -10.99 2.20
N ARG A 154 -1.08 -10.82 2.58
CA ARG A 154 -0.53 -11.33 3.85
C ARG A 154 -1.12 -10.64 5.08
N LEU A 155 -1.36 -9.33 5.00
CA LEU A 155 -2.05 -8.59 6.06
C LEU A 155 -3.49 -9.08 6.24
N MET A 156 -4.20 -9.27 5.14
CA MET A 156 -5.57 -9.79 5.13
C MET A 156 -5.67 -11.20 5.69
N GLU A 157 -4.72 -12.08 5.35
CA GLU A 157 -4.58 -13.40 5.95
C GLU A 157 -4.37 -13.30 7.46
N ALA A 158 -3.44 -12.45 7.91
CA ALA A 158 -3.17 -12.21 9.33
C ALA A 158 -4.39 -11.70 10.12
N LEU A 159 -5.27 -10.92 9.49
CA LEU A 159 -6.48 -10.39 10.12
C LEU A 159 -7.61 -11.45 10.23
N LYS A 160 -7.66 -12.41 9.29
CA LYS A 160 -8.73 -13.42 9.18
C LYS A 160 -8.42 -14.71 9.95
N ASP A 161 -7.21 -15.23 9.82
CA ASP A 161 -6.74 -16.48 10.44
C ASP A 161 -6.59 -16.35 11.93
#